data_AF-A0A2J7VXT6-F1
#
_entry.id   AF-A0A2J7VXT6-F1
#
_cell.length_a   1.000
_cell.length_b   1.000
_cell.length_c   1.000
_cell.angle_alpha   90.00
_cell.angle_beta   90.00
_cell.angle_gamma   90.00
#
_symmetry.space_group_name_H-M   'P 1'
#
loop_
_entity.id
_entity.type
_entity.pdbx_description
1 polymer ?
#
loop_
_entity_poly.entity_id
_entity_poly.type
_entity_poly.pdbx_seq_one_letter_code
_entity_poly.pdbx_strand_id
1 'polypeptide(L)' 'MPTPDKFRECYDAWKRASDEHRDMMDAVMAGGPLDVEAMERKLGQIDVLHKEWMGLAAQMSTRTPKG' A
#
# COMPACT_ATOMS: atom_id res chain seq x y z
N MET A 1 18.42 8.99 4.56
CA MET A 1 18.51 8.09 3.39
C MET A 1 17.48 6.98 3.54
N PRO A 2 16.78 6.56 2.47
CA PRO A 2 16.04 5.30 2.46
C PRO A 2 17.03 4.16 2.69
N THR A 3 16.75 3.28 3.64
CA THR A 3 17.43 1.99 3.78
C THR A 3 16.58 0.91 3.08
N PRO A 4 17.20 -0.21 2.64
CA PRO A 4 16.43 -1.37 2.15
C PRO A 4 15.32 -1.82 3.12
N ASP A 5 15.57 -1.71 4.43
CA ASP A 5 14.58 -2.04 5.46
C ASP A 5 13.33 -1.16 5.38
N LYS A 6 13.51 0.17 5.25
CA LYS A 6 12.37 1.10 5.10
C LYS A 6 11.57 0.85 3.81
N PHE A 7 12.26 0.47 2.73
CA PHE A 7 11.58 0.12 1.48
C PHE A 7 10.70 -1.13 1.66
N ARG A 8 11.23 -2.14 2.36
CA ARG A 8 10.50 -3.37 2.69
C ARG A 8 9.31 -3.10 3.63
N GLU A 9 9.53 -2.31 4.66
CA GLU A 9 8.48 -1.92 5.62
C GLU A 9 7.31 -1.22 4.94
N CYS A 10 7.57 -0.24 4.06
CA CYS A 10 6.52 0.44 3.29
C CYS A 10 5.76 -0.53 2.37
N TYR A 11 6.47 -1.45 1.70
CA TYR A 11 5.83 -2.47 0.87
C TYR A 11 4.92 -3.39 1.71
N ASP A 12 5.39 -3.88 2.85
CA ASP A 12 4.63 -4.79 3.70
C ASP A 12 3.40 -4.09 4.32
N ALA A 13 3.50 -2.80 4.64
CA ALA A 13 2.38 -1.98 5.08
C ALA A 13 1.33 -1.77 3.97
N TRP A 14 1.77 -1.41 2.75
CA TRP A 14 0.89 -1.28 1.59
C TRP A 14 0.17 -2.59 1.27
N LYS A 15 0.90 -3.72 1.29
CA LYS A 15 0.34 -5.04 1.05
C LYS A 15 -0.74 -5.37 2.08
N ARG A 16 -0.45 -5.20 3.37
CA ARG A 16 -1.42 -5.46 4.44
C ARG A 16 -2.68 -4.62 4.28
N ALA A 17 -2.54 -3.33 3.98
CA ALA A 17 -3.70 -2.46 3.76
C ALA A 17 -4.55 -2.92 2.56
N SER A 18 -3.91 -3.42 1.51
CA SER A 18 -4.58 -3.95 0.32
C SER A 18 -5.31 -5.27 0.62
N ASP A 19 -4.68 -6.15 1.39
CA ASP A 19 -5.28 -7.42 1.85
C ASP A 19 -6.53 -7.13 2.72
N GLU A 20 -6.44 -6.19 3.66
CA GLU A 20 -7.58 -5.77 4.49
C GLU A 20 -8.73 -5.19 3.65
N HIS A 21 -8.43 -4.38 2.62
CA HIS A 21 -9.47 -3.87 1.72
C HIS A 21 -10.12 -4.98 0.89
N ARG A 22 -9.33 -5.99 0.44
CA ARG A 22 -9.88 -7.18 -0.23
C ARG A 22 -10.83 -7.93 0.71
N ASP A 23 -10.43 -8.15 1.96
CA ASP A 23 -11.27 -8.85 2.92
C ASP A 23 -12.60 -8.10 3.18
N MET A 24 -12.59 -6.76 3.15
CA MET A 24 -13.82 -5.96 3.19
C MET A 24 -14.71 -6.19 1.95
N MET A 25 -14.14 -6.22 0.75
CA MET A 25 -14.88 -6.52 -0.48
C MET A 25 -15.46 -7.94 -0.45
N ASP A 26 -14.67 -8.93 -0.02
CA ASP A 26 -15.11 -10.32 0.08
C ASP A 26 -16.30 -10.46 1.05
N ALA A 27 -16.28 -9.73 2.18
CA ALA A 27 -17.40 -9.70 3.12
C ALA A 27 -18.69 -9.13 2.50
N VAL A 28 -18.58 -8.05 1.71
CA VAL A 28 -19.73 -7.50 0.96
C VAL A 28 -20.26 -8.50 -0.06
N MET A 29 -19.36 -9.15 -0.80
CA MET A 29 -19.74 -10.16 -1.80
C MET A 29 -20.39 -11.41 -1.18
N ALA A 30 -20.06 -11.72 0.08
CA ALA A 30 -20.71 -12.76 0.87
C ALA A 30 -22.09 -12.34 1.44
N GLY A 31 -22.58 -11.14 1.12
CA GLY A 31 -23.86 -10.61 1.60
C GLY A 31 -23.75 -9.79 2.89
N GLY A 32 -22.54 -9.44 3.31
CA GLY A 32 -22.29 -8.54 4.43
C GLY A 32 -22.67 -7.08 4.10
N PRO A 33 -22.80 -6.22 5.13
CA PRO A 33 -23.13 -4.82 4.93
C PRO A 33 -22.01 -4.06 4.21
N LEU A 34 -22.38 -3.16 3.30
CA LEU A 34 -21.45 -2.25 2.64
C LEU A 34 -21.25 -0.98 3.48
N ASP A 35 -20.05 -0.82 4.05
CA ASP A 35 -19.60 0.43 4.67
C ASP A 35 -18.71 1.20 3.69
N VAL A 36 -19.35 2.04 2.88
CA VAL A 36 -18.68 2.83 1.83
C VAL A 36 -17.61 3.73 2.43
N GLU A 37 -17.86 4.38 3.56
CA GLU A 37 -16.89 5.30 4.16
C GLU A 37 -15.65 4.58 4.65
N ALA A 38 -15.81 3.40 5.28
CA ALA A 38 -14.67 2.60 5.71
C ALA A 38 -13.83 2.14 4.52
N MET A 39 -14.46 1.70 3.43
CA MET A 39 -13.77 1.28 2.21
C MET A 39 -13.02 2.44 1.55
N GLU A 40 -13.65 3.61 1.40
CA GLU A 40 -13.01 4.81 0.85
C GLU A 40 -11.82 5.27 1.69
N ARG A 41 -11.97 5.28 3.03
CA ARG A 41 -10.84 5.56 3.94
C ARG A 41 -9.70 4.57 3.73
N LYS A 42 -10.01 3.28 3.54
CA LYS A 42 -9.01 2.24 3.33
C LYS A 42 -8.30 2.39 1.98
N LEU A 43 -9.04 2.68 0.92
CA LEU A 43 -8.50 3.02 -0.40
C LEU A 43 -7.55 4.21 -0.35
N GLY A 44 -7.92 5.28 0.37
CA GLY A 44 -7.04 6.44 0.58
C GLY A 44 -5.74 6.07 1.29
N GLN A 45 -5.79 5.21 2.31
CA GLN A 45 -4.58 4.71 2.99
C GLN A 45 -3.68 3.90 2.05
N ILE A 46 -4.27 3.03 1.21
CA ILE A 46 -3.53 2.24 0.22
C ILE A 46 -2.79 3.16 -0.77
N ASP A 47 -3.46 4.19 -1.28
CA ASP A 47 -2.86 5.14 -2.23
C ASP A 47 -1.67 5.90 -1.62
N VAL A 48 -1.81 6.39 -0.38
CA VAL A 48 -0.70 7.05 0.34
C VAL A 48 0.50 6.11 0.50
N LEU A 49 0.28 4.89 0.99
CA LEU A 49 1.35 3.90 1.19
C LEU A 49 2.03 3.51 -0.12
N HIS A 50 1.25 3.37 -1.20
CA HIS A 50 1.79 3.08 -2.53
C HIS A 50 2.67 4.23 -3.04
N LYS A 51 2.21 5.49 -2.89
CA LYS A 51 2.98 6.69 -3.27
C LYS A 51 4.28 6.79 -2.47
N GLU A 52 4.25 6.53 -1.18
CA GLU A 52 5.44 6.50 -0.33
C GLU A 52 6.43 5.42 -0.80
N TRP A 53 5.94 4.20 -1.04
CA TRP A 53 6.76 3.10 -1.52
C TRP A 53 7.40 3.41 -2.90
N MET A 54 6.64 3.97 -3.84
CA MET A 54 7.16 4.43 -5.14
C MET A 54 8.18 5.57 -5.00
N GLY A 55 7.95 6.49 -4.06
CA GLY A 55 8.90 7.56 -3.75
C GLY A 55 10.23 7.03 -3.23
N LEU A 56 10.22 5.96 -2.43
CA LEU A 56 11.44 5.28 -1.99
C LEU A 56 12.09 4.51 -3.15
N ALA A 57 11.30 3.84 -4.01
CA ALA A 57 11.80 3.14 -5.19
C ALA A 57 12.60 4.06 -6.11
N ALA A 58 12.07 5.25 -6.39
CA ALA A 58 12.72 6.25 -7.24
C ALA A 58 14.06 6.76 -6.65
N GLN A 59 14.14 6.90 -5.33
CA GLN A 59 15.39 7.29 -4.66
C GLN A 59 16.45 6.17 -4.68
N MET A 60 16.02 4.91 -4.70
CA MET A 60 16.92 3.76 -4.80
C MET A 60 17.39 3.51 -6.24
N SER A 61 16.53 3.70 -7.24
CA SER A 61 16.87 3.49 -8.66
C SER A 61 17.85 4.52 -9.21
N THR A 62 17.81 5.75 -8.69
CA THR A 62 18.75 6.84 -9.05
C THR A 62 20.15 6.66 -8.45
N ARG A 63 20.36 5.65 -7.59
CA ARG A 63 21.66 5.35 -6.96
C ARG A 63 22.49 4.30 -7.67
N THR A 64 21.93 3.58 -8.65
CA THR A 64 22.72 2.64 -9.44
C THR A 64 23.60 3.45 -10.40
N PRO A 65 24.93 3.47 -10.25
CA PRO A 65 25.80 4.07 -11.25
C PRO A 65 25.54 3.33 -12.57
N LYS A 66 25.41 4.05 -13.68
CA LYS A 66 25.62 3.43 -15.00
C LYS A 66 27.05 2.89 -15.00
N GLY A 67 27.20 1.58 -14.80
CA GLY A 67 28.41 0.86 -15.15
C GLY A 67 28.61 0.84 -16.65
#